data_AF-A0A512NLY5-F1
#
_entry.id   AF-A0A512NLY5-F1
#
_cell.length_a   1.000
_cell.length_b   1.000
_cell.length_c   1.000
_cell.angle_alpha   90.00
_cell.angle_beta   90.00
_cell.angle_gamma   90.00
#
_symmetry.space_group_name_H-M   'P 1'
#
loop_
_entity.id
_entity.type
_entity.pdbx_description
1 polymer ?
#
loop_
_entity_poly.entity_id
_entity_poly.type
_entity_poly.pdbx_seq_one_letter_code
_entity_poly.pdbx_strand_id
1 'polypeptide(L)'
;MTDTTASTPARAGATSWLGKLEGKISWILLGLAGLALPLLDDSYIGVIAQRACIYWVLSAGLNLVVGYAGQIAIGWVSMLTLGAYTTAALAAGRVGAEWNPYLALAAGGVMGAIFGVIVGLPALRLRTFYFAMTTLGFATIVTQVALAWKDVTGGGVGTPGPTFPWPFEPGWGFYYFCFILAAVATWMTANIGSSRYGRALVAIRDAEVAAEASGIAKPKLLIMVFLLAGALGGVAGGLFASLQSYITPDAFTFEMSVLFFIAILIGGRGSILGPVLGTIILTALPEFAAPLVQWSTFLYAVLLLAIVLLVPGGIADLLDFKNRRPLTQHREIVPRTELLKRALDKTDGKHSIVLKDIALHFGGVRAIDGLDLEIRSGEVHGLIGPNGSGKTTTLNVISGYYRPKTGTMKLDGADMPFDQPHARASYRIARTFQTPRIVGAASVLENVMIGGTVHGQATFTEAMLSLPRNRRDEKLLRQAAMQALATVGLESLADVRADRLQHSELRFIEIARALMLRPAFLMLDEPAAGLSTEEIKRLGALIKAISREGTGVLLVEHHADLIFDICDRVTVLNLGKELAAGTPAEIRAHREVVSAYLGA
;
A
#
# COMPACT_ATOMS: atom_id res chain seq x y z
N MET A 1 -27.67 -40.14 38.34
CA MET A 1 -26.93 -38.90 38.69
C MET A 1 -26.04 -38.57 37.51
N THR A 2 -26.57 -38.18 36.34
CA THR A 2 -26.97 -36.81 35.94
C THR A 2 -25.92 -35.76 36.27
N ASP A 3 -24.94 -35.60 35.40
CA ASP A 3 -24.13 -34.38 35.32
C ASP A 3 -24.36 -33.74 33.95
N THR A 4 -25.35 -32.84 33.94
CA THR A 4 -25.70 -31.94 32.85
C THR A 4 -24.77 -30.75 32.86
N THR A 5 -23.70 -30.76 32.06
CA THR A 5 -22.94 -29.54 31.75
C THR A 5 -23.60 -28.87 30.55
N ALA A 6 -24.51 -27.95 30.86
CA ALA A 6 -25.13 -27.07 29.88
C ALA A 6 -24.07 -26.29 29.12
N SER A 7 -24.07 -26.44 27.79
CA SER A 7 -23.32 -25.61 26.86
C SER A 7 -23.90 -24.20 26.88
N THR A 8 -23.17 -23.26 27.48
CA THR A 8 -23.49 -21.84 27.43
C THR A 8 -23.39 -21.37 25.97
N PRO A 9 -24.44 -20.77 25.38
CA PRO A 9 -24.35 -20.28 24.02
C PRO A 9 -23.34 -19.13 23.96
N ALA A 10 -22.39 -19.24 23.03
CA ALA A 10 -21.43 -18.19 22.72
C ALA A 10 -22.18 -16.87 22.48
N ARG A 11 -22.00 -15.90 23.40
CA ARG A 11 -22.51 -14.54 23.22
C ARG A 11 -21.93 -14.00 21.91
N ALA A 12 -22.81 -13.85 20.91
CA ALA A 12 -22.52 -13.10 19.69
C ALA A 12 -21.86 -11.77 20.09
N GLY A 13 -20.65 -11.55 19.59
CA GLY A 13 -19.87 -10.35 19.87
C GLY A 13 -20.62 -9.12 19.36
N ALA A 14 -21.36 -8.48 20.26
CA ALA A 14 -21.75 -7.10 20.10
C ALA A 14 -20.45 -6.30 19.94
N THR A 15 -20.18 -5.85 18.73
CA THR A 15 -19.13 -4.86 18.46
C THR A 15 -19.51 -3.62 19.27
N SER A 16 -18.90 -3.47 20.45
CA SER A 16 -19.24 -2.40 21.37
C SER A 16 -19.07 -1.08 20.62
N TRP A 17 -20.09 -0.23 20.74
CA TRP A 17 -20.10 1.13 20.18
C TRP A 17 -18.82 1.91 20.58
N LEU A 18 -18.26 1.57 21.74
CA LEU A 18 -16.99 2.06 22.29
C LEU A 18 -15.76 1.76 21.40
N GLY A 19 -15.66 0.60 20.76
CA GLY A 19 -14.53 0.27 19.88
C GLY A 19 -14.49 1.08 18.57
N LYS A 20 -15.64 1.62 18.11
CA LYS A 20 -15.70 2.59 17.00
C LYS A 20 -15.42 4.03 17.45
N LEU A 21 -15.45 4.28 18.75
CA LEU A 21 -15.24 5.59 19.38
C LEU A 21 -13.77 5.81 19.78
N GLU A 22 -13.00 4.78 20.15
CA GLU A 22 -11.61 4.92 20.61
C GLU A 22 -10.71 5.71 19.64
N GLY A 23 -10.76 5.43 18.33
CA GLY A 23 -10.01 6.21 17.34
C GLY A 23 -10.56 7.63 17.09
N LYS A 24 -11.86 7.84 17.31
CA LYS A 24 -12.51 9.16 17.15
C LYS A 24 -12.30 10.07 18.36
N ILE A 25 -12.15 9.50 19.56
CA ILE A 25 -11.90 10.24 20.79
C ILE A 25 -10.58 10.99 20.71
N SER A 26 -9.51 10.37 20.20
CA SER A 26 -8.22 11.05 20.01
C SER A 26 -8.32 12.26 19.07
N TRP A 27 -9.09 12.18 17.99
CA TRP A 27 -9.34 13.32 17.09
C TRP A 27 -10.15 14.43 17.74
N ILE A 28 -11.17 14.07 18.53
CA ILE A 28 -11.99 15.05 19.24
C ILE A 28 -11.15 15.77 20.30
N LEU A 29 -10.36 15.03 21.08
CA LEU A 29 -9.46 15.62 22.08
C LEU A 29 -8.42 16.53 21.45
N LEU A 30 -7.77 16.10 20.37
CA LEU A 30 -6.78 16.90 19.66
C LEU A 30 -7.42 18.14 19.01
N GLY A 31 -8.63 17.99 18.48
CA GLY A 31 -9.44 19.08 17.93
C GLY A 31 -9.78 20.13 19.00
N LEU A 32 -10.29 19.69 20.15
CA LEU A 32 -10.63 20.57 21.28
C LEU A 32 -9.40 21.26 21.86
N ALA A 33 -8.28 20.54 22.01
CA ALA A 33 -7.03 21.11 22.50
C ALA A 33 -6.49 22.19 21.55
N GLY A 34 -6.54 21.96 20.24
CA GLY A 34 -6.15 22.96 19.24
C GLY A 34 -7.05 24.20 19.25
N LEU A 35 -8.37 24.01 19.35
CA LEU A 35 -9.32 25.13 19.43
C LEU A 35 -9.20 25.93 20.74
N ALA A 36 -8.78 25.30 21.84
CA ALA A 36 -8.61 25.95 23.13
C ALA A 36 -7.25 26.63 23.30
N LEU A 37 -6.26 26.34 22.44
CA LEU A 37 -4.90 26.88 22.56
C LEU A 37 -4.83 28.42 22.60
N PRO A 38 -5.63 29.16 21.80
CA PRO A 38 -5.65 30.62 21.84
C PRO A 38 -6.13 31.22 23.17
N LEU A 39 -6.76 30.43 24.06
CA LEU A 39 -7.16 30.88 25.39
C LEU A 39 -5.97 31.17 26.32
N LEU A 40 -4.77 30.71 25.96
CA LEU A 40 -3.53 31.01 26.68
C LEU A 40 -3.06 32.46 26.47
N ASP A 41 -3.53 33.12 25.40
CA ASP A 41 -3.21 34.50 25.00
C ASP A 41 -1.70 34.85 25.00
N ASP A 42 -0.87 33.86 24.65
CA ASP A 42 0.58 34.00 24.56
C ASP A 42 1.04 34.02 23.09
N SER A 43 1.59 35.16 22.66
CA SER A 43 2.05 35.36 21.28
C SER A 43 3.19 34.43 20.86
N TYR A 44 4.08 34.06 21.78
CA TYR A 44 5.21 33.17 21.51
C TYR A 44 4.72 31.73 21.30
N ILE A 45 3.82 31.26 22.17
CA ILE A 45 3.15 29.96 21.97
C ILE A 45 2.34 29.96 20.67
N GLY A 46 1.69 31.07 20.33
CA GLY A 46 0.96 31.24 19.07
C GLY A 46 1.83 31.00 17.83
N VAL A 47 3.04 31.56 17.80
CA VAL A 47 3.99 31.35 16.67
C VAL A 47 4.46 29.90 16.58
N ILE A 48 4.79 29.26 17.71
CA ILE A 48 5.18 27.84 17.74
C ILE A 48 4.02 26.97 17.21
N ALA A 49 2.79 27.27 17.64
CA ALA A 49 1.61 26.53 17.24
C ALA A 49 1.28 26.70 15.74
N GLN A 50 1.44 27.91 15.21
CA GLN A 50 1.32 28.19 13.76
C GLN A 50 2.35 27.38 12.97
N ARG A 51 3.61 27.39 13.39
CA ARG A 51 4.68 26.61 12.76
C ARG A 51 4.38 25.11 12.78
N ALA A 52 3.93 24.59 13.92
CA ALA A 52 3.56 23.19 14.06
C ALA A 52 2.41 22.82 13.09
N CYS A 53 1.38 23.66 12.95
CA CYS A 53 0.29 23.42 12.00
C CYS A 53 0.76 23.43 10.54
N ILE A 54 1.66 24.33 10.17
CA ILE A 54 2.23 24.40 8.81
C ILE A 54 3.04 23.14 8.50
N TYR A 55 3.89 22.72 9.44
CA TYR A 55 4.68 21.49 9.31
C TYR A 55 3.80 20.26 9.26
N TRP A 56 2.70 20.27 10.00
CA TRP A 56 1.67 19.25 9.96
C TRP A 56 1.00 19.14 8.58
N VAL A 57 0.59 20.24 7.94
CA VAL A 57 0.04 20.21 6.56
C VAL A 57 1.00 19.48 5.60
N LEU A 58 2.28 19.85 5.61
CA LEU A 58 3.29 19.21 4.77
C LEU A 58 3.45 17.73 5.11
N SER A 59 3.56 17.41 6.40
CA SER A 59 3.83 16.06 6.88
C SER A 59 2.66 15.11 6.67
N ALA A 60 1.42 15.61 6.68
CA ALA A 60 0.23 14.85 6.32
C ALA A 60 0.31 14.34 4.88
N GLY A 61 0.70 15.21 3.93
CA GLY A 61 0.91 14.82 2.53
C GLY A 61 2.11 13.89 2.35
N LEU A 62 3.25 14.25 2.94
CA LEU A 62 4.49 13.46 2.85
C LEU A 62 4.34 12.06 3.46
N ASN A 63 3.47 11.87 4.46
CA ASN A 63 3.18 10.55 5.02
C ASN A 63 2.53 9.59 4.03
N LEU A 64 1.76 10.07 3.03
CA LEU A 64 1.26 9.19 1.98
C LEU A 64 2.39 8.65 1.10
N VAL A 65 3.42 9.47 0.84
CA VAL A 65 4.59 9.11 0.04
C VAL A 65 5.54 8.19 0.83
N VAL A 66 5.94 8.63 2.03
CA VAL A 66 6.95 7.94 2.85
C VAL A 66 6.33 6.83 3.68
N GLY A 67 5.26 7.15 4.40
CA GLY A 67 4.58 6.23 5.30
C GLY A 67 3.84 5.13 4.56
N TYR A 68 2.91 5.48 3.66
CA TYR A 68 2.07 4.50 2.97
C TYR A 68 2.77 3.86 1.76
N ALA A 69 3.34 4.66 0.85
CA ALA A 69 4.00 4.13 -0.36
C ALA A 69 5.45 3.65 -0.15
N GLY A 70 6.06 3.94 1.00
CA GLY A 70 7.44 3.53 1.31
C GLY A 70 8.53 4.23 0.51
N GLN A 71 8.21 5.35 -0.15
CA GLN A 71 9.19 6.09 -0.94
C GLN A 71 9.97 7.04 -0.03
N ILE A 72 11.29 6.87 0.06
CA ILE A 72 12.14 7.74 0.90
C ILE A 72 12.34 9.08 0.16
N ALA A 73 11.45 10.04 0.43
CA ALA A 73 11.47 11.38 -0.15
C ALA A 73 12.09 12.40 0.83
N ILE A 74 13.42 12.39 0.97
CA ILE A 74 14.11 13.25 1.95
C ILE A 74 14.04 14.71 1.51
N GLY A 75 14.30 15.04 0.24
CA GLY A 75 14.33 16.42 -0.25
C GLY A 75 12.96 17.09 -0.46
N TRP A 76 11.96 16.73 0.34
CA TRP A 76 10.60 17.25 0.20
C TRP A 76 10.45 18.72 0.65
N VAL A 77 11.44 19.28 1.35
CA VAL A 77 11.49 20.74 1.64
C VAL A 77 11.42 21.58 0.37
N SER A 78 11.84 21.03 -0.77
CA SER A 78 11.71 21.67 -2.08
C SER A 78 10.28 22.10 -2.41
N MET A 79 9.27 21.32 -2.02
CA MET A 79 7.86 21.68 -2.22
C MET A 79 7.46 22.86 -1.34
N LEU A 80 7.98 22.89 -0.10
CA LEU A 80 7.82 24.02 0.82
C LEU A 80 8.45 25.29 0.23
N THR A 81 9.67 25.19 -0.29
CA THR A 81 10.38 26.32 -0.93
C THR A 81 9.64 26.84 -2.16
N LEU A 82 9.22 25.94 -3.07
CA LEU A 82 8.47 26.32 -4.27
C LEU A 82 7.14 27.00 -3.90
N GLY A 83 6.40 26.45 -2.95
CA GLY A 83 5.15 27.03 -2.47
C GLY A 83 5.32 28.40 -1.84
N ALA A 84 6.36 28.56 -1.00
CA ALA A 84 6.69 29.81 -0.33
C ALA A 84 7.02 30.92 -1.34
N TYR A 85 7.94 30.65 -2.26
CA TYR A 85 8.35 31.64 -3.27
C TYR A 85 7.25 31.92 -4.30
N THR A 86 6.48 30.91 -4.71
CA THR A 86 5.35 31.14 -5.64
C THR A 86 4.32 32.06 -4.99
N THR A 87 3.92 31.76 -3.76
CA THR A 87 2.92 32.56 -3.04
C THR A 87 3.43 33.99 -2.78
N ALA A 88 4.66 34.12 -2.29
CA ALA A 88 5.26 35.41 -1.96
C ALA A 88 5.49 36.27 -3.21
N ALA A 89 6.02 35.71 -4.30
CA ALA A 89 6.28 36.48 -5.53
C ALA A 89 4.99 36.97 -6.20
N LEU A 90 3.92 36.16 -6.21
CA LEU A 90 2.62 36.54 -6.77
C LEU A 90 1.91 37.59 -5.90
N ALA A 91 1.94 37.42 -4.56
CA ALA A 91 1.34 38.38 -3.65
C ALA A 91 2.09 39.72 -3.63
N ALA A 92 3.41 39.71 -3.81
CA ALA A 92 4.25 40.92 -3.86
C ALA A 92 4.28 41.60 -5.24
N GLY A 93 3.50 41.13 -6.23
CA GLY A 93 3.45 41.75 -7.56
C GLY A 93 4.75 41.65 -8.35
N ARG A 94 5.63 40.70 -8.03
CA ARG A 94 6.91 40.51 -8.76
C ARG A 94 6.72 39.82 -10.11
N VAL A 95 5.60 39.14 -10.30
CA VAL A 95 5.22 38.50 -11.55
C VAL A 95 3.85 39.02 -11.98
N GLY A 96 3.84 40.22 -12.56
CA GLY A 96 2.63 40.89 -13.04
C GLY A 96 1.91 41.68 -11.94
N ALA A 97 0.58 41.68 -11.96
CA ALA A 97 -0.22 42.37 -10.95
C ALA A 97 -0.11 41.68 -9.58
N GLU A 98 -0.44 42.40 -8.50
CA GLU A 98 -0.52 41.82 -7.16
C GLU A 98 -1.72 40.87 -7.05
N TRP A 99 -1.46 39.61 -6.67
CA TRP A 99 -2.50 38.61 -6.49
C TRP A 99 -3.07 38.67 -5.07
N ASN A 100 -4.35 38.36 -4.94
CA ASN A 100 -4.94 38.09 -3.64
C ASN A 100 -4.17 36.94 -2.95
N PRO A 101 -3.75 37.08 -1.67
CA PRO A 101 -2.98 36.06 -0.94
C PRO A 101 -3.58 34.65 -0.97
N TYR A 102 -4.91 34.51 -0.99
CA TYR A 102 -5.57 33.20 -1.07
C TYR A 102 -5.40 32.55 -2.45
N LEU A 103 -5.46 33.34 -3.52
CA LEU A 103 -5.22 32.85 -4.89
C LEU A 103 -3.74 32.54 -5.10
N ALA A 104 -2.86 33.37 -4.55
CA ALA A 104 -1.42 33.11 -4.54
C ALA A 104 -1.09 31.81 -3.81
N LEU A 105 -1.76 31.53 -2.67
CA LEU A 105 -1.60 30.28 -1.92
C LEU A 105 -2.07 29.07 -2.72
N ALA A 106 -3.22 29.18 -3.41
CA ALA A 106 -3.70 28.14 -4.30
C ALA A 106 -2.73 27.87 -5.46
N ALA A 107 -2.16 28.92 -6.05
CA ALA A 107 -1.11 28.81 -7.08
C ALA A 107 0.15 28.13 -6.52
N GLY A 108 0.57 28.43 -5.29
CA GLY A 108 1.64 27.72 -4.59
C GLY A 108 1.35 26.23 -4.43
N GLY A 109 0.12 25.86 -4.10
CA GLY A 109 -0.34 24.48 -4.10
C GLY A 109 -0.27 23.81 -5.48
N VAL A 110 -0.72 24.48 -6.54
CA VAL A 110 -0.62 23.96 -7.92
C VAL A 110 0.83 23.74 -8.34
N MET A 111 1.72 24.70 -8.04
CA MET A 111 3.15 24.56 -8.31
C MET A 111 3.76 23.39 -7.55
N GLY A 112 3.44 23.25 -6.26
CA GLY A 112 3.82 22.08 -5.48
C GLY A 112 3.30 20.77 -6.08
N ALA A 113 2.08 20.73 -6.59
CA ALA A 113 1.50 19.53 -7.22
C ALA A 113 2.26 19.13 -8.49
N ILE A 114 2.54 20.09 -9.38
CA ILE A 114 3.27 19.88 -10.63
C ILE A 114 4.68 19.35 -10.33
N PHE A 115 5.43 20.05 -9.48
CA PHE A 115 6.79 19.65 -9.16
C PHE A 115 6.86 18.41 -8.27
N GLY A 116 5.85 18.14 -7.46
CA GLY A 116 5.70 16.88 -6.73
C GLY A 116 5.67 15.68 -7.68
N VAL A 117 4.92 15.77 -8.79
CA VAL A 117 4.93 14.75 -9.83
C VAL A 117 6.28 14.66 -10.54
N ILE A 118 6.87 15.79 -10.93
CA ILE A 118 8.19 15.82 -11.61
C ILE A 118 9.26 15.12 -10.76
N VAL A 119 9.32 15.46 -9.47
CA VAL A 119 10.25 14.84 -8.51
C VAL A 119 9.90 13.38 -8.25
N GLY A 120 8.62 13.02 -8.30
CA GLY A 120 8.13 11.65 -8.11
C GLY A 120 8.35 10.71 -9.30
N LEU A 121 8.52 11.20 -10.53
CA LEU A 121 8.71 10.37 -11.73
C LEU A 121 9.90 9.38 -11.61
N PRO A 122 11.09 9.79 -11.12
CA PRO A 122 12.20 8.88 -10.83
C PRO A 122 11.83 7.72 -9.89
N ALA A 123 10.89 7.90 -8.95
CA ALA A 123 10.44 6.83 -8.04
C ALA A 123 9.81 5.63 -8.77
N LEU A 124 9.36 5.83 -10.02
CA LEU A 124 8.76 4.79 -10.82
C LEU A 124 9.78 3.79 -11.39
N ARG A 125 11.07 4.16 -11.40
CA ARG A 125 12.14 3.37 -12.04
C ARG A 125 13.30 3.07 -11.10
N LEU A 126 13.54 3.92 -10.11
CA LEU A 126 14.69 3.84 -9.22
C LEU A 126 14.37 3.04 -7.95
N ARG A 127 15.38 2.38 -7.39
CA ARG A 127 15.29 1.82 -6.03
C ARG A 127 15.21 2.97 -5.01
N THR A 128 14.65 2.68 -3.85
CA THR A 128 14.29 3.65 -2.82
C THR A 128 15.43 4.61 -2.41
N PHE A 129 16.67 4.13 -2.32
CA PHE A 129 17.83 4.97 -1.98
C PHE A 129 18.21 5.97 -3.09
N TYR A 130 18.14 5.56 -4.35
CA TYR A 130 18.42 6.45 -5.48
C TYR A 130 17.33 7.52 -5.63
N PHE A 131 16.09 7.15 -5.31
CA PHE A 131 15.00 8.13 -5.24
C PHE A 131 15.28 9.20 -4.18
N ALA A 132 15.71 8.82 -2.97
CA ALA A 132 16.08 9.76 -1.91
C ALA A 132 17.15 10.76 -2.37
N MET A 133 18.24 10.27 -3.00
CA MET A 133 19.31 11.12 -3.54
C MET A 133 18.79 12.08 -4.62
N THR A 134 17.87 11.62 -5.47
CA THR A 134 17.26 12.45 -6.52
C THR A 134 16.42 13.56 -5.92
N THR A 135 15.61 13.26 -4.89
CA THR A 135 14.82 14.29 -4.18
C THR A 135 15.71 15.33 -3.51
N LEU A 136 16.84 14.90 -2.93
CA LEU A 136 17.80 15.81 -2.31
C LEU A 136 18.48 16.72 -3.35
N GLY A 137 18.93 16.15 -4.46
CA GLY A 137 19.48 16.93 -5.57
C GLY A 137 18.47 17.96 -6.10
N PHE A 138 17.20 17.58 -6.20
CA PHE A 138 16.13 18.50 -6.57
C PHE A 138 15.95 19.64 -5.55
N ALA A 139 15.99 19.35 -4.25
CA ALA A 139 15.96 20.39 -3.23
C ALA A 139 17.09 21.40 -3.38
N THR A 140 18.32 20.91 -3.63
CA THR A 140 19.46 21.78 -3.91
C THR A 140 19.22 22.64 -5.17
N ILE A 141 18.69 22.05 -6.25
CA ILE A 141 18.37 22.79 -7.48
C ILE A 141 17.38 23.92 -7.19
N VAL A 142 16.28 23.63 -6.48
CA VAL A 142 15.27 24.63 -6.13
C VAL A 142 15.87 25.77 -5.31
N THR A 143 16.69 25.47 -4.30
CA THR A 143 17.34 26.50 -3.47
C THR A 143 18.32 27.35 -4.29
N GLN A 144 19.11 26.75 -5.18
CA GLN A 144 20.04 27.48 -6.04
C GLN A 144 19.30 28.36 -7.06
N VAL A 145 18.20 27.87 -7.64
CA VAL A 145 17.35 28.67 -8.53
C VAL A 145 16.74 29.84 -7.76
N ALA A 146 16.23 29.61 -6.55
CA ALA A 146 15.69 30.67 -5.71
C ALA A 146 16.75 31.72 -5.32
N LEU A 147 18.01 31.30 -5.14
CA LEU A 147 19.12 32.21 -4.86
C LEU A 147 19.55 33.03 -6.09
N ALA A 148 19.53 32.43 -7.27
CA ALA A 148 19.96 33.05 -8.52
C ALA A 148 18.91 33.99 -9.14
N TRP A 149 17.60 33.70 -8.97
CA TRP A 149 16.52 34.37 -9.69
C TRP A 149 16.05 35.68 -9.05
N LYS A 150 16.92 36.70 -9.07
CA LYS A 150 16.71 38.00 -8.40
C LYS A 150 15.38 38.68 -8.72
N ASP A 151 14.92 38.66 -9.96
CA ASP A 151 13.72 39.41 -10.36
C ASP A 151 12.43 38.86 -9.72
N VAL A 152 12.36 37.55 -9.49
CA VAL A 152 11.15 36.90 -8.95
C VAL A 152 11.28 36.63 -7.47
N THR A 153 12.39 36.02 -7.04
CA THR A 153 12.58 35.60 -5.64
C THR A 153 13.29 36.65 -4.80
N GLY A 154 13.92 37.66 -5.42
CA GLY A 154 14.79 38.62 -4.74
C GLY A 154 16.19 38.07 -4.50
N GLY A 155 16.47 36.85 -4.98
CA GLY A 155 17.75 36.16 -4.79
C GLY A 155 18.12 36.07 -3.31
N GLY A 156 19.39 36.32 -2.99
CA GLY A 156 19.87 36.34 -1.60
C GLY A 156 19.28 37.43 -0.70
N VAL A 157 18.67 38.48 -1.29
CA VAL A 157 18.00 39.53 -0.51
C VAL A 157 16.64 39.06 -0.02
N GLY A 158 16.00 38.11 -0.70
CA GLY A 158 14.71 37.55 -0.32
C GLY A 158 13.48 38.34 -0.80
N THR A 159 12.31 37.89 -0.34
CA THR A 159 11.01 38.46 -0.70
C THR A 159 10.12 38.60 0.54
N PRO A 160 9.31 39.68 0.65
CA PRO A 160 8.30 39.78 1.69
C PRO A 160 7.29 38.64 1.55
N GLY A 161 6.87 38.10 2.68
CA GLY A 161 5.80 37.11 2.79
C GLY A 161 4.42 37.75 2.61
N PRO A 162 3.43 36.99 2.13
CA PRO A 162 2.06 37.50 1.99
C PRO A 162 1.43 37.76 3.36
N THR A 163 0.65 38.84 3.47
CA THR A 163 -0.21 39.11 4.61
C THR A 163 -1.66 38.77 4.25
N PHE A 164 -2.30 37.91 5.05
CA PHE A 164 -3.70 37.57 4.83
C PHE A 164 -4.63 38.63 5.44
N PRO A 165 -5.71 39.02 4.76
CA PRO A 165 -6.68 39.96 5.30
C PRO A 165 -7.57 39.31 6.37
N TRP A 166 -8.36 40.12 7.06
CA TRP A 166 -9.39 39.67 8.00
C TRP A 166 -10.26 38.54 7.39
N PRO A 167 -10.54 37.44 8.12
CA PRO A 167 -10.30 37.20 9.55
C PRO A 167 -8.95 36.52 9.89
N PHE A 168 -8.05 36.36 8.93
CA PHE A 168 -6.84 35.54 9.07
C PHE A 168 -5.54 36.35 9.13
N GLU A 169 -5.62 37.56 9.68
CA GLU A 169 -4.46 38.42 9.94
C GLU A 169 -3.44 37.74 10.86
N PRO A 170 -2.16 38.18 10.84
CA PRO A 170 -1.12 37.61 11.70
C PRO A 170 -1.53 37.55 13.17
N GLY A 171 -1.22 36.42 13.83
CA GLY A 171 -1.64 36.13 15.21
C GLY A 171 -2.60 34.94 15.28
N TRP A 172 -3.56 34.98 16.21
CA TRP A 172 -4.47 33.85 16.44
C TRP A 172 -5.46 33.59 15.31
N GLY A 173 -5.81 34.61 14.51
CA GLY A 173 -6.60 34.44 13.29
C GLY A 173 -5.87 33.53 12.29
N PHE A 174 -4.61 33.85 11.98
CA PHE A 174 -3.76 33.03 11.14
C PHE A 174 -3.50 31.62 11.72
N TYR A 175 -3.42 31.48 13.05
CA TYR A 175 -3.37 30.16 13.70
C TYR A 175 -4.59 29.30 13.34
N TYR A 176 -5.81 29.84 13.50
CA TYR A 176 -7.02 29.09 13.13
C TYR A 176 -7.03 28.70 11.65
N PHE A 177 -6.55 29.58 10.77
CA PHE A 177 -6.41 29.27 9.35
C PHE A 177 -5.47 28.07 9.12
N CYS A 178 -4.27 28.10 9.70
CA CYS A 178 -3.30 27.01 9.60
C CYS A 178 -3.85 25.71 10.20
N PHE A 179 -4.51 25.79 11.36
CA PHE A 179 -5.09 24.64 12.05
C PHE A 179 -6.21 23.99 11.25
N ILE A 180 -7.12 24.79 10.66
CA ILE A 180 -8.19 24.29 9.79
C ILE A 180 -7.59 23.60 8.57
N LEU A 181 -6.59 24.20 7.91
CA LEU A 181 -5.92 23.57 6.77
C LEU A 181 -5.20 22.27 7.15
N ALA A 182 -4.54 22.21 8.32
CA ALA A 182 -3.92 21.00 8.83
C ALA A 182 -4.96 19.90 9.12
N ALA A 183 -6.09 20.26 9.71
CA ALA A 183 -7.20 19.35 9.97
C ALA A 183 -7.82 18.84 8.66
N VAL A 184 -8.03 19.71 7.66
CA VAL A 184 -8.55 19.33 6.33
C VAL A 184 -7.56 18.43 5.60
N ALA A 185 -6.28 18.79 5.55
CA ALA A 185 -5.23 17.97 4.95
C ALA A 185 -5.20 16.57 5.59
N THR A 186 -5.29 16.51 6.92
CA THR A 186 -5.32 15.26 7.66
C THR A 186 -6.58 14.45 7.41
N TRP A 187 -7.75 15.09 7.35
CA TRP A 187 -8.99 14.43 6.98
C TRP A 187 -8.91 13.83 5.58
N MET A 188 -8.37 14.57 4.60
CA MET A 188 -8.17 14.09 3.23
C MET A 188 -7.22 12.89 3.18
N THR A 189 -6.06 12.97 3.84
CA THR A 189 -5.09 11.87 3.84
C THR A 189 -5.54 10.68 4.68
N ALA A 190 -6.31 10.89 5.75
CA ALA A 190 -6.97 9.85 6.54
C ALA A 190 -7.98 9.05 5.72
N ASN A 191 -8.79 9.76 4.92
CA ASN A 191 -9.78 9.13 4.04
C ASN A 191 -9.09 8.29 2.95
N ILE A 192 -7.99 8.79 2.37
CA ILE A 192 -7.18 8.02 1.42
C ILE A 192 -6.59 6.79 2.12
N GLY A 193 -5.94 6.98 3.27
CA GLY A 193 -5.27 5.93 4.05
C GLY A 193 -6.21 4.81 4.49
N SER A 194 -7.47 5.13 4.81
CA SER A 194 -8.50 4.15 5.18
C SER A 194 -9.26 3.52 4.00
N SER A 195 -9.09 4.06 2.79
CA SER A 195 -9.70 3.53 1.57
C SER A 195 -8.85 2.43 0.91
N ARG A 196 -9.37 1.84 -0.16
CA ARG A 196 -8.61 0.93 -1.04
C ARG A 196 -7.31 1.50 -1.56
N TYR A 197 -7.22 2.82 -1.75
CA TYR A 197 -6.01 3.47 -2.21
C TYR A 197 -4.90 3.42 -1.16
N GLY A 198 -5.24 3.67 0.11
CA GLY A 198 -4.32 3.49 1.24
C GLY A 198 -3.81 2.06 1.34
N ARG A 199 -4.70 1.07 1.29
CA ARG A 199 -4.31 -0.36 1.28
C ARG A 199 -3.44 -0.72 0.10
N ALA A 200 -3.74 -0.19 -1.09
CA ALA A 200 -2.93 -0.41 -2.29
C ALA A 200 -1.53 0.22 -2.18
N LEU A 201 -1.38 1.39 -1.56
CA LEU A 201 -0.07 2.01 -1.29
C LEU A 201 0.77 1.15 -0.36
N VAL A 202 0.18 0.66 0.74
CA VAL A 202 0.87 -0.23 1.68
C VAL A 202 1.23 -1.55 1.01
N ALA A 203 0.35 -2.08 0.14
CA ALA A 203 0.63 -3.28 -0.65
C ALA A 203 1.82 -3.07 -1.60
N ILE A 204 1.92 -1.92 -2.28
CA ILE A 204 3.09 -1.60 -3.13
C ILE A 204 4.37 -1.56 -2.29
N ARG A 205 4.31 -1.01 -1.07
CA ARG A 205 5.46 -0.91 -0.17
C ARG A 205 5.94 -2.27 0.33
N ASP A 206 5.04 -3.09 0.85
CA ASP A 206 5.41 -4.29 1.62
C ASP A 206 5.33 -5.59 0.77
N ALA A 207 4.51 -5.60 -0.28
CA ALA A 207 4.19 -6.79 -1.08
C ALA A 207 3.93 -6.45 -2.56
N GLU A 208 4.86 -5.74 -3.21
CA GLU A 208 4.72 -5.18 -4.57
C GLU A 208 4.16 -6.17 -5.60
N VAL A 209 4.72 -7.39 -5.64
CA VAL A 209 4.30 -8.44 -6.57
C VAL A 209 2.84 -8.89 -6.34
N ALA A 210 2.37 -8.92 -5.10
CA ALA A 210 0.96 -9.21 -4.80
C ALA A 210 0.04 -8.04 -5.16
N ALA A 211 0.51 -6.81 -4.99
CA ALA A 211 -0.24 -5.63 -5.39
C ALA A 211 -0.47 -5.62 -6.91
N GLU A 212 0.58 -5.87 -7.69
CA GLU A 212 0.48 -5.97 -9.15
C GLU A 212 -0.42 -7.13 -9.59
N ALA A 213 -0.26 -8.32 -9.00
CA ALA A 213 -1.15 -9.46 -9.30
C ALA A 213 -2.63 -9.21 -8.95
N SER A 214 -2.90 -8.31 -8.00
CA SER A 214 -4.25 -7.87 -7.64
C SER A 214 -4.77 -6.71 -8.51
N GLY A 215 -4.04 -6.32 -9.55
CA GLY A 215 -4.44 -5.29 -10.52
C GLY A 215 -4.09 -3.86 -10.15
N ILE A 216 -3.22 -3.65 -9.15
CA ILE A 216 -2.80 -2.32 -8.73
C ILE A 216 -1.70 -1.80 -9.66
N ALA A 217 -2.01 -0.72 -10.40
CA ALA A 217 -1.03 -0.04 -11.24
C ALA A 217 -0.18 0.94 -10.41
N LYS A 218 1.01 0.50 -9.97
CA LYS A 218 1.97 1.32 -9.20
C LYS A 218 2.20 2.72 -9.77
N PRO A 219 2.47 2.90 -11.09
CA PRO A 219 2.71 4.23 -11.64
C PRO A 219 1.53 5.20 -11.48
N LYS A 220 0.31 4.75 -11.76
CA LYS A 220 -0.90 5.58 -11.64
C LYS A 220 -1.10 6.05 -10.21
N LEU A 221 -0.95 5.14 -9.26
CA LEU A 221 -1.19 5.41 -7.85
C LEU A 221 -0.13 6.34 -7.24
N LEU A 222 1.15 6.11 -7.56
CA LEU A 222 2.24 6.99 -7.09
C LEU A 222 2.10 8.41 -7.63
N ILE A 223 1.74 8.59 -8.91
CA ILE A 223 1.52 9.92 -9.49
C ILE A 223 0.41 10.68 -8.74
N MET A 224 -0.72 10.03 -8.44
CA MET A 224 -1.83 10.66 -7.68
C MET A 224 -1.38 11.11 -6.28
N VAL A 225 -0.59 10.28 -5.60
CA VAL A 225 -0.08 10.61 -4.26
C VAL A 225 0.96 11.72 -4.30
N PHE A 226 1.88 11.70 -5.26
CA PHE A 226 2.86 12.78 -5.43
C PHE A 226 2.21 14.12 -5.77
N LEU A 227 1.15 14.11 -6.58
CA LEU A 227 0.36 15.31 -6.88
C LEU A 227 -0.24 15.90 -5.60
N LEU A 228 -0.93 15.09 -4.78
CA LEU A 228 -1.54 15.56 -3.55
C LEU A 228 -0.49 15.98 -2.49
N ALA A 229 0.55 15.17 -2.29
CA ALA A 229 1.61 15.48 -1.34
C ALA A 229 2.40 16.74 -1.73
N GLY A 230 2.63 16.93 -3.03
CA GLY A 230 3.21 18.15 -3.57
C GLY A 230 2.31 19.35 -3.35
N ALA A 231 1.00 19.22 -3.60
CA ALA A 231 0.03 20.29 -3.37
C ALA A 231 0.00 20.75 -1.91
N LEU A 232 -0.04 19.80 -0.97
CA LEU A 232 0.01 20.09 0.46
C LEU A 232 1.35 20.70 0.87
N GLY A 233 2.47 20.24 0.30
CA GLY A 233 3.79 20.87 0.51
C GLY A 233 3.84 22.32 0.01
N GLY A 234 3.25 22.59 -1.16
CA GLY A 234 3.16 23.94 -1.73
C GLY A 234 2.28 24.88 -0.89
N VAL A 235 1.13 24.41 -0.43
CA VAL A 235 0.26 25.15 0.50
C VAL A 235 0.99 25.44 1.81
N ALA A 236 1.64 24.44 2.40
CA ALA A 236 2.46 24.63 3.60
C ALA A 236 3.56 25.69 3.36
N GLY A 237 4.16 25.71 2.17
CA GLY A 237 5.15 26.71 1.79
C GLY A 237 4.60 28.13 1.81
N GLY A 238 3.44 28.37 1.20
CA GLY A 238 2.80 29.68 1.20
C GLY A 238 2.43 30.17 2.60
N LEU A 239 1.95 29.26 3.46
CA LEU A 239 1.69 29.58 4.87
C LEU A 239 2.98 29.89 5.63
N PHE A 240 4.06 29.14 5.37
CA PHE A 240 5.38 29.38 5.95
C PHE A 240 5.93 30.76 5.58
N ALA A 241 5.73 31.20 4.33
CA ALA A 241 6.12 32.52 3.89
C ALA A 241 5.39 33.64 4.66
N SER A 242 4.10 33.45 4.93
CA SER A 242 3.31 34.39 5.74
C SER A 242 3.81 34.44 7.19
N LEU A 243 4.07 33.28 7.80
CA LEU A 243 4.57 33.19 9.17
C LEU A 243 5.91 33.92 9.35
N GLN A 244 6.84 33.78 8.41
CA GLN A 244 8.16 34.41 8.52
C GLN A 244 8.17 35.90 8.18
N SER A 245 7.09 36.44 7.58
CA SER A 245 6.96 37.82 7.08
C SER A 245 7.98 38.23 6.00
N TYR A 246 9.14 37.59 5.95
CA TYR A 246 10.18 37.79 4.97
C TYR A 246 10.94 36.47 4.79
N ILE A 247 11.09 36.00 3.54
CA ILE A 247 11.74 34.71 3.24
C ILE A 247 13.00 34.90 2.42
N THR A 248 14.03 34.12 2.78
CA THR A 248 15.32 34.06 2.10
C THR A 248 15.65 32.59 1.78
N PRO A 249 16.49 32.28 0.76
CA PRO A 249 16.70 30.90 0.31
C PRO A 249 17.31 29.99 1.38
N ASP A 250 18.11 30.55 2.29
CA ASP A 250 18.74 29.88 3.43
C ASP A 250 17.73 29.46 4.52
N ALA A 251 16.51 29.99 4.51
CA ALA A 251 15.45 29.53 5.42
C ALA A 251 15.01 28.07 5.15
N PHE A 252 15.32 27.52 3.96
CA PHE A 252 14.90 26.19 3.55
C PHE A 252 16.09 25.22 3.53
N THR A 253 16.38 24.65 4.70
CA THR A 253 17.60 23.86 4.88
C THR A 253 17.37 22.35 4.71
N PHE A 254 18.49 21.62 4.58
CA PHE A 254 18.48 20.16 4.59
C PHE A 254 18.01 19.60 5.95
N GLU A 255 18.33 20.28 7.05
CA GLU A 255 17.89 19.88 8.39
C GLU A 255 16.35 19.87 8.49
N MET A 256 15.65 20.82 7.85
CA MET A 256 14.18 20.81 7.78
C MET A 256 13.65 19.60 7.00
N SER A 257 14.28 19.23 5.89
CA SER A 257 13.95 18.01 5.13
C SER A 257 14.02 16.76 6.01
N VAL A 258 15.12 16.64 6.77
CA VAL A 258 15.34 15.54 7.70
C VAL A 258 14.32 15.58 8.84
N LEU A 259 13.99 16.76 9.37
CA LEU A 259 12.95 16.94 10.40
C LEU A 259 11.60 16.40 9.94
N PHE A 260 11.13 16.72 8.73
CA PHE A 260 9.85 16.21 8.22
C PHE A 260 9.85 14.69 8.04
N PHE A 261 10.96 14.15 7.54
CA PHE A 261 11.11 12.70 7.39
C PHE A 261 11.06 11.99 8.76
N ILE A 262 11.76 12.53 9.74
CA ILE A 262 11.77 12.02 11.11
C ILE A 262 10.39 12.16 11.76
N ALA A 263 9.68 13.27 11.56
CA ALA A 263 8.34 13.48 12.14
C ALA A 263 7.41 12.31 11.78
N ILE A 264 7.48 11.85 10.54
CA ILE A 264 6.72 10.69 10.05
C ILE A 264 7.20 9.39 10.68
N LEU A 265 8.52 9.21 10.82
CA LEU A 265 9.10 8.01 11.42
C LEU A 265 8.72 7.88 12.91
N ILE A 266 8.89 8.95 13.69
CA ILE A 266 8.53 9.03 15.11
C ILE A 266 7.03 8.85 15.30
N GLY A 267 6.23 9.52 14.47
CA GLY A 267 4.77 9.39 14.49
C GLY A 267 4.27 7.97 14.24
N GLY A 268 5.05 7.18 13.50
CA GLY A 268 4.71 5.84 13.04
C GLY A 268 4.38 5.86 11.56
N ARG A 269 5.19 5.14 10.77
CA ARG A 269 5.05 5.06 9.31
C ARG A 269 3.71 4.44 8.93
N GLY A 270 2.91 5.15 8.15
CA GLY A 270 1.59 4.66 7.71
C GLY A 270 0.49 4.81 8.76
N SER A 271 0.75 5.53 9.86
CA SER A 271 -0.29 5.99 10.79
C SER A 271 -0.87 7.31 10.32
N ILE A 272 -2.18 7.49 10.51
CA ILE A 272 -2.87 8.75 10.22
C ILE A 272 -2.56 9.82 11.29
N LEU A 273 -2.46 9.41 12.56
CA LEU A 273 -2.15 10.32 13.68
C LEU A 273 -0.66 10.62 13.81
N GLY A 274 0.18 9.75 13.24
CA GLY A 274 1.64 9.84 13.37
C GLY A 274 2.21 11.20 12.97
N PRO A 275 1.91 11.74 11.77
CA PRO A 275 2.42 13.05 11.34
C PRO A 275 2.05 14.19 12.28
N VAL A 276 0.85 14.15 12.88
CA VAL A 276 0.39 15.16 13.83
C VAL A 276 1.27 15.17 15.07
N LEU A 277 1.39 14.00 15.71
CA LEU A 277 2.16 13.85 16.94
C LEU A 277 3.65 14.10 16.69
N GLY A 278 4.19 13.57 15.59
CA GLY A 278 5.58 13.77 15.21
C GLY A 278 5.93 15.23 14.97
N THR A 279 5.06 15.98 14.28
CA THR A 279 5.30 17.42 14.04
C THR A 279 5.16 18.25 15.30
N ILE A 280 4.14 18.00 16.12
CA ILE A 280 3.96 18.70 17.41
C ILE A 280 5.18 18.44 18.31
N ILE A 281 5.58 17.17 18.47
CA ILE A 281 6.72 16.81 19.31
C ILE A 281 8.00 17.46 18.78
N LEU A 282 8.33 17.31 17.49
CA LEU A 282 9.57 17.86 16.95
C LEU A 282 9.61 19.39 16.89
N THR A 283 8.46 20.05 16.88
CA THR A 283 8.39 21.53 16.91
C THR A 283 8.49 22.06 18.35
N ALA A 284 7.85 21.40 19.32
CA ALA A 284 7.85 21.85 20.71
C ALA A 284 9.10 21.39 21.49
N LEU A 285 9.67 20.24 21.16
CA LEU A 285 10.76 19.62 21.90
C LEU A 285 12.04 20.48 21.98
N PRO A 286 12.50 21.15 20.90
CA PRO A 286 13.65 22.05 20.98
C PRO A 286 13.45 23.19 21.99
N GLU A 287 12.22 23.69 22.15
CA GLU A 287 11.93 24.78 23.09
C GLU A 287 12.06 24.32 24.56
N PHE A 288 11.73 23.07 24.86
CA PHE A 288 12.01 22.49 26.19
C PHE A 288 13.50 22.27 26.45
N ALA A 289 14.29 22.06 25.41
CA ALA A 289 15.74 21.91 25.49
C ALA A 289 16.49 23.25 25.45
N ALA A 290 15.84 24.34 25.02
CA ALA A 290 16.43 25.66 24.87
C ALA A 290 17.06 26.24 26.16
N PRO A 291 16.49 26.06 27.37
CA PRO A 291 17.11 26.53 28.61
C PRO A 291 18.47 25.89 28.90
N LEU A 292 18.79 24.74 28.28
CA LEU A 292 20.04 24.01 28.44
C LEU A 292 21.11 24.40 27.41
N VAL A 293 20.91 25.54 26.72
CA VAL A 293 21.68 26.25 25.66
C VAL A 293 22.93 25.55 25.08
N GLN A 294 23.90 25.13 25.89
CA GLN A 294 25.12 24.47 25.42
C GLN A 294 24.91 23.02 24.94
N TRP A 295 23.89 22.33 25.45
CA TRP A 295 23.64 20.91 25.17
C TRP A 295 22.36 20.66 24.38
N SER A 296 21.60 21.70 24.01
CA SER A 296 20.28 21.55 23.39
C SER A 296 20.31 20.71 22.10
N THR A 297 21.27 20.98 21.20
CA THR A 297 21.45 20.21 19.96
C THR A 297 21.85 18.76 20.22
N PHE A 298 22.71 18.53 21.22
CA PHE A 298 23.14 17.17 21.61
C PHE A 298 21.98 16.38 22.22
N LEU A 299 21.26 16.98 23.18
CA LEU A 299 20.11 16.37 23.85
C LEU A 299 18.99 16.08 22.85
N TYR A 300 18.74 16.99 21.91
CA TYR A 300 17.82 16.76 20.80
C TYR A 300 18.23 15.55 19.96
N ALA A 301 19.50 15.46 19.55
CA ALA A 301 20.00 14.33 18.75
C ALA A 301 19.94 12.99 19.51
N VAL A 302 20.27 12.97 20.80
CA VAL A 302 20.20 11.76 21.64
C VAL A 302 18.77 11.32 21.86
N LEU A 303 17.87 12.25 22.19
CA LEU A 303 16.45 11.94 22.40
C LEU A 303 15.81 11.44 21.10
N LEU A 304 16.13 12.08 19.99
CA LEU A 304 15.75 11.65 18.66
C LEU A 304 16.19 10.19 18.39
N LEU A 305 17.47 9.91 18.60
CA LEU A 305 18.04 8.56 18.43
C LEU A 305 17.34 7.54 19.33
N ALA A 306 17.08 7.90 20.58
CA ALA A 306 16.39 7.04 21.53
C ALA A 306 14.97 6.70 21.06
N ILE A 307 14.20 7.68 20.57
CA ILE A 307 12.85 7.43 20.05
C ILE A 307 12.90 6.49 18.84
N VAL A 308 13.82 6.71 17.90
CA VAL A 308 13.97 5.88 16.70
C VAL A 308 14.38 4.44 17.05
N LEU A 309 15.26 4.25 18.04
CA LEU A 309 15.75 2.92 18.45
C LEU A 309 14.75 2.16 19.34
N LEU A 310 14.10 2.86 20.26
CA LEU A 310 13.20 2.24 21.26
C LEU A 310 11.78 2.04 20.73
N VAL A 311 11.37 2.81 19.70
CA VAL A 311 10.01 2.79 19.16
C VAL A 311 10.03 2.57 17.64
N PRO A 312 10.43 1.39 17.14
CA PRO A 312 10.59 1.11 15.71
C PRO A 312 9.28 1.21 14.90
N GLY A 313 8.13 1.03 15.55
CA GLY A 313 6.79 1.24 14.98
C GLY A 313 6.26 2.69 15.09
N GLY A 314 7.02 3.58 15.75
CA GLY A 314 6.58 4.91 16.14
C GLY A 314 5.49 4.93 17.21
N ILE A 315 5.06 6.12 17.60
CA ILE A 315 4.10 6.34 18.70
C ILE A 315 2.75 5.66 18.39
N ALA A 316 2.37 5.54 17.13
CA ALA A 316 1.14 4.86 16.73
C ALA A 316 1.07 3.38 17.14
N ASP A 317 2.18 2.65 17.06
CA ASP A 317 2.24 1.22 17.42
C ASP A 317 2.21 1.00 18.94
N LEU A 318 2.65 2.00 19.72
CA LEU A 318 2.49 2.00 21.18
C LEU A 318 1.02 2.09 21.61
N LEU A 319 0.19 2.75 20.81
CA LEU A 319 -1.23 2.97 21.08
C LEU A 319 -2.14 1.83 20.56
N ASP A 320 -1.60 0.86 19.81
CA ASP A 320 -2.37 -0.27 19.27
C ASP A 320 -2.52 -1.42 20.30
N PHE A 321 -3.32 -1.18 21.33
CA PHE A 321 -3.58 -2.16 22.40
C PHE A 321 -4.38 -3.38 21.92
N LYS A 322 -5.16 -3.25 20.84
CA LYS A 322 -6.01 -4.34 20.32
C LYS A 322 -5.17 -5.50 19.80
N ASN A 323 -4.07 -5.18 19.11
CA ASN A 323 -3.19 -6.17 18.51
C ASN A 323 -2.22 -6.85 19.48
N ARG A 324 -2.20 -6.46 20.76
CA ARG A 324 -1.36 -7.11 21.81
C ARG A 324 -2.03 -8.31 22.49
N ARG A 325 -3.31 -8.55 22.23
CA ARG A 325 -4.03 -9.69 22.86
C ARG A 325 -3.45 -11.02 22.39
N PRO A 326 -3.24 -12.00 23.29
CA PRO A 326 -2.76 -13.32 22.91
C PRO A 326 -3.78 -14.02 22.00
N LEU A 327 -3.29 -14.70 20.96
CA LEU A 327 -4.12 -15.52 20.08
C LEU A 327 -4.32 -16.89 20.73
N THR A 328 -5.46 -17.52 20.46
CA THR A 328 -5.73 -18.90 20.88
C THR A 328 -4.69 -19.84 20.27
N GLN A 329 -4.15 -20.74 21.09
CA GLN A 329 -3.26 -21.81 20.64
C GLN A 329 -4.09 -22.90 19.97
N HIS A 330 -3.55 -23.55 18.93
CA HIS A 330 -4.22 -24.59 18.11
C HIS A 330 -5.43 -24.07 17.32
N ARG A 331 -5.14 -23.30 16.27
CA ARG A 331 -6.14 -22.78 15.34
C ARG A 331 -6.24 -23.73 14.16
N GLU A 332 -7.34 -24.48 14.12
CA GLU A 332 -7.60 -25.42 13.05
C GLU A 332 -8.29 -24.71 11.88
N ILE A 333 -7.74 -24.85 10.68
CA ILE A 333 -8.33 -24.29 9.46
C ILE A 333 -9.34 -25.29 8.90
N VAL A 334 -10.60 -24.88 8.84
CA VAL A 334 -11.70 -25.69 8.29
C VAL A 334 -12.38 -24.89 7.16
N PRO A 335 -12.01 -25.17 5.89
CA PRO A 335 -12.64 -24.52 4.75
C PRO A 335 -14.14 -24.85 4.64
N ARG A 336 -14.94 -23.85 4.29
CA ARG A 336 -16.39 -23.94 4.07
C ARG A 336 -16.72 -23.77 2.60
N THR A 337 -16.54 -24.85 1.86
CA THR A 337 -16.69 -24.87 0.39
C THR A 337 -18.10 -24.51 -0.09
N GLU A 338 -19.12 -24.70 0.73
CA GLU A 338 -20.50 -24.32 0.44
C GLU A 338 -20.71 -22.81 0.24
N LEU A 339 -19.78 -21.98 0.75
CA LEU A 339 -19.80 -20.53 0.58
C LEU A 339 -19.24 -20.07 -0.78
N LEU A 340 -18.55 -20.95 -1.53
CA LEU A 340 -17.93 -20.60 -2.82
C LEU A 340 -18.94 -20.05 -3.83
N LYS A 341 -20.17 -20.58 -3.85
CA LYS A 341 -21.25 -20.10 -4.73
C LYS A 341 -21.58 -18.63 -4.57
N ARG A 342 -21.29 -18.05 -3.40
CA ARG A 342 -21.48 -16.61 -3.13
C ARG A 342 -20.22 -15.80 -3.40
N ALA A 343 -19.05 -16.44 -3.30
CA ALA A 343 -17.75 -15.79 -3.48
C ALA A 343 -17.32 -15.73 -4.95
N LEU A 344 -17.77 -16.67 -5.78
CA LEU A 344 -17.44 -16.78 -7.20
C LEU A 344 -18.66 -16.42 -8.06
N ASP A 345 -18.41 -15.72 -9.17
CA ASP A 345 -19.43 -15.60 -10.23
C ASP A 345 -19.39 -16.90 -11.03
N LYS A 346 -20.54 -17.54 -11.26
CA LYS A 346 -20.63 -18.68 -12.18
C LYS A 346 -20.06 -18.30 -13.53
N THR A 347 -19.04 -19.02 -13.97
CA THR A 347 -18.53 -18.94 -15.34
C THR A 347 -19.37 -19.84 -16.22
N ASP A 348 -20.45 -19.30 -16.78
CA ASP A 348 -21.25 -20.00 -17.79
C ASP A 348 -20.50 -19.90 -19.15
N GLY A 349 -19.60 -20.85 -19.41
CA GLY A 349 -18.85 -20.89 -20.68
C GLY A 349 -17.63 -21.80 -20.64
N LYS A 350 -17.27 -22.37 -21.79
CA LYS A 350 -15.99 -23.07 -21.97
C LYS A 350 -14.87 -22.05 -22.15
N HIS A 351 -14.37 -21.50 -21.06
CA HIS A 351 -13.22 -20.59 -21.10
C HIS A 351 -11.90 -21.38 -21.13
N SER A 352 -10.91 -20.90 -21.86
CA SER A 352 -9.58 -21.50 -21.87
C SER A 352 -8.46 -20.48 -22.08
N ILE A 353 -7.34 -20.69 -21.36
CA ILE A 353 -6.06 -20.05 -21.66
C ILE A 353 -5.24 -21.04 -22.48
N VAL A 354 -4.80 -20.63 -23.67
CA VAL A 354 -4.01 -21.44 -24.60
C VAL A 354 -2.65 -20.77 -24.84
N LEU A 355 -1.58 -21.49 -24.51
CA LEU A 355 -0.21 -21.17 -24.85
C LEU A 355 0.18 -22.04 -26.04
N LYS A 356 0.75 -21.41 -27.08
CA LYS A 356 1.27 -22.12 -28.25
C LYS A 356 2.71 -21.73 -28.53
N ASP A 357 3.57 -22.74 -28.68
CA ASP A 357 4.99 -22.62 -29.04
C ASP A 357 5.74 -21.55 -28.21
N ILE A 358 5.48 -21.53 -26.90
CA ILE A 358 6.11 -20.55 -26.02
C ILE A 358 7.59 -20.90 -25.84
N ALA A 359 8.48 -19.97 -26.22
CA ALA A 359 9.90 -20.09 -25.94
C ALA A 359 10.43 -18.87 -25.17
N LEU A 360 11.26 -19.12 -24.16
CA LEU A 360 11.89 -18.09 -23.35
C LEU A 360 13.32 -18.46 -22.98
N HIS A 361 14.22 -17.49 -23.13
CA HIS A 361 15.65 -17.64 -22.90
C HIS A 361 16.15 -16.59 -21.91
N PHE A 362 16.97 -17.01 -20.95
CA PHE A 362 17.72 -16.13 -20.07
C PHE A 362 19.21 -16.30 -20.32
N GLY A 363 19.81 -15.34 -21.03
CA GLY A 363 21.18 -15.50 -21.52
C GLY A 363 21.29 -16.75 -22.39
N GLY A 364 22.17 -17.69 -22.00
CA GLY A 364 22.35 -18.98 -22.70
C GLY A 364 21.38 -20.10 -22.29
N VAL A 365 20.53 -19.90 -21.28
CA VAL A 365 19.64 -20.95 -20.75
C VAL A 365 18.27 -20.87 -21.42
N ARG A 366 17.83 -21.96 -22.06
CA ARG A 366 16.44 -22.11 -22.54
C ARG A 366 15.55 -22.49 -21.37
N ALA A 367 14.80 -21.53 -20.81
CA ALA A 367 13.93 -21.80 -19.67
C ALA A 367 12.59 -22.41 -20.09
N ILE A 368 12.12 -22.08 -21.30
CA ILE A 368 11.00 -22.74 -21.99
C ILE A 368 11.40 -22.87 -23.46
N ASP A 369 11.19 -24.03 -24.08
CA ASP A 369 11.62 -24.34 -25.44
C ASP A 369 10.48 -25.00 -26.24
N GLY A 370 9.50 -24.19 -26.66
CA GLY A 370 8.36 -24.62 -27.50
C GLY A 370 7.23 -25.29 -26.70
N LEU A 371 6.77 -24.64 -25.63
CA LEU A 371 5.71 -25.18 -24.77
C LEU A 371 4.31 -24.86 -25.33
N ASP A 372 3.51 -25.92 -25.50
CA ASP A 372 2.07 -25.85 -25.69
C ASP A 372 1.37 -26.19 -24.36
N LEU A 373 0.39 -25.39 -23.95
CA LEU A 373 -0.36 -25.63 -22.70
C LEU A 373 -1.77 -25.08 -22.83
N GLU A 374 -2.77 -25.86 -22.45
CA GLU A 374 -4.17 -25.44 -22.42
C GLU A 374 -4.72 -25.61 -21.00
N ILE A 375 -5.22 -24.51 -20.42
CA ILE A 375 -5.87 -24.50 -19.11
C ILE A 375 -7.35 -24.23 -19.34
N ARG A 376 -8.21 -25.13 -18.89
CA ARG A 376 -9.66 -25.06 -19.12
C ARG A 376 -10.41 -24.69 -17.85
N SER A 377 -11.48 -23.92 -18.01
CA SER A 377 -12.44 -23.66 -16.96
C SER A 377 -13.06 -24.95 -16.44
N GLY A 378 -13.18 -25.09 -15.13
CA GLY A 378 -13.75 -26.28 -14.49
C GLY A 378 -12.80 -27.48 -14.36
N GLU A 379 -11.54 -27.33 -14.79
CA GLU A 379 -10.51 -28.37 -14.71
C GLU A 379 -9.36 -27.90 -13.80
N VAL A 380 -8.80 -28.84 -13.03
CA VAL A 380 -7.53 -28.68 -12.32
C VAL A 380 -6.42 -29.27 -13.19
N HIS A 381 -5.55 -28.41 -13.72
CA HIS A 381 -4.38 -28.78 -14.52
C HIS A 381 -3.13 -28.77 -13.64
N GLY A 382 -2.51 -29.92 -13.44
CA GLY A 382 -1.22 -30.05 -12.75
C GLY A 382 -0.04 -29.76 -13.68
N LEU A 383 0.90 -28.92 -13.25
CA LEU A 383 2.16 -28.69 -13.95
C LEU A 383 3.33 -29.12 -13.06
N ILE A 384 3.91 -30.28 -13.37
CA ILE A 384 4.94 -30.93 -12.55
C ILE A 384 6.27 -31.06 -13.29
N GLY A 385 7.32 -31.45 -12.58
CA GLY A 385 8.66 -31.65 -13.14
C GLY A 385 9.77 -31.26 -12.15
N PRO A 386 11.03 -31.63 -12.43
CA PRO A 386 12.16 -31.33 -11.55
C PRO A 386 12.40 -29.82 -11.39
N ASN A 387 13.23 -29.46 -10.40
CA ASN A 387 13.62 -28.07 -10.19
C ASN A 387 14.36 -27.53 -11.42
N GLY A 388 14.01 -26.31 -11.84
CA GLY A 388 14.56 -25.71 -13.06
C GLY A 388 13.93 -26.20 -14.37
N SER A 389 12.87 -27.02 -14.34
CA SER A 389 12.21 -27.51 -15.57
C SER A 389 11.38 -26.47 -16.34
N GLY A 390 11.16 -25.28 -15.77
CA GLY A 390 10.39 -24.20 -16.40
C GLY A 390 9.03 -23.89 -15.76
N LYS A 391 8.58 -24.61 -14.73
CA LYS A 391 7.24 -24.44 -14.09
C LYS A 391 6.93 -23.00 -13.67
N THR A 392 7.76 -22.43 -12.80
CA THR A 392 7.60 -21.04 -12.33
C THR A 392 7.76 -20.03 -13.46
N THR A 393 8.60 -20.35 -14.46
CA THR A 393 8.76 -19.54 -15.66
C THR A 393 7.47 -19.49 -16.48
N THR A 394 6.79 -20.62 -16.66
CA THR A 394 5.48 -20.71 -17.32
C THR A 394 4.44 -19.90 -16.57
N LEU A 395 4.38 -20.00 -15.23
CA LEU A 395 3.51 -19.16 -14.40
C LEU A 395 3.79 -17.67 -14.61
N ASN A 396 5.06 -17.27 -14.70
CA ASN A 396 5.46 -15.89 -14.94
C ASN A 396 5.07 -15.39 -16.33
N VAL A 397 5.10 -16.24 -17.36
CA VAL A 397 4.60 -15.90 -18.70
C VAL A 397 3.09 -15.67 -18.67
N ILE A 398 2.33 -16.62 -18.09
CA ILE A 398 0.87 -16.49 -17.96
C ILE A 398 0.50 -15.22 -17.18
N SER A 399 1.25 -14.94 -16.12
CA SER A 399 1.04 -13.75 -15.27
C SER A 399 1.53 -12.44 -15.89
N GLY A 400 2.20 -12.47 -17.05
CA GLY A 400 2.72 -11.28 -17.71
C GLY A 400 3.98 -10.67 -17.09
N TYR A 401 4.68 -11.38 -16.20
CA TYR A 401 5.97 -10.95 -15.67
C TYR A 401 7.11 -11.18 -16.66
N TYR A 402 6.98 -12.20 -17.52
CA TYR A 402 7.94 -12.49 -18.59
C TYR A 402 7.27 -12.45 -19.95
N ARG A 403 7.94 -11.78 -20.89
CA ARG A 403 7.58 -11.78 -22.30
C ARG A 403 8.36 -12.88 -23.02
N PRO A 404 7.68 -13.87 -23.62
CA PRO A 404 8.36 -14.90 -24.40
C PRO A 404 8.98 -14.31 -25.68
N LYS A 405 10.00 -14.99 -26.21
CA LYS A 405 10.67 -14.61 -27.46
C LYS A 405 9.83 -15.00 -28.68
N THR A 406 9.18 -16.14 -28.62
CA THR A 406 8.29 -16.68 -29.66
C THR A 406 7.05 -17.29 -29.00
N GLY A 407 6.04 -17.58 -29.82
CA GLY A 407 4.79 -18.17 -29.38
C GLY A 407 3.69 -17.15 -29.11
N THR A 408 2.49 -17.66 -28.84
CA THR A 408 1.29 -16.86 -28.60
C THR A 408 0.55 -17.33 -27.37
N MET A 409 -0.13 -16.40 -26.70
CA MET A 409 -1.02 -16.70 -25.58
C MET A 409 -2.39 -16.11 -25.88
N LYS A 410 -3.42 -16.95 -25.81
CA LYS A 410 -4.81 -16.58 -26.08
C LYS A 410 -5.70 -16.88 -24.89
N LEU A 411 -6.67 -16.02 -24.64
CA LEU A 411 -7.80 -16.26 -23.76
C LEU A 411 -9.06 -16.22 -24.60
N ASP A 412 -9.78 -17.34 -24.63
CA ASP A 412 -11.02 -17.50 -25.40
C ASP A 412 -10.87 -17.10 -26.89
N GLY A 413 -9.70 -17.42 -27.45
CA GLY A 413 -9.35 -17.12 -28.84
C GLY A 413 -8.79 -15.71 -29.09
N ALA A 414 -8.92 -14.78 -28.14
CA ALA A 414 -8.35 -13.44 -28.23
C ALA A 414 -6.90 -13.40 -27.74
N ASP A 415 -6.03 -12.68 -28.45
CA ASP A 415 -4.63 -12.52 -28.06
C ASP A 415 -4.50 -11.77 -26.73
N MET A 416 -3.66 -12.29 -25.86
CA MET A 416 -3.39 -11.70 -24.55
C MET A 416 -2.00 -11.05 -24.54
N PRO A 417 -1.89 -9.74 -24.23
CA PRO A 417 -0.60 -9.05 -24.21
C PRO A 417 0.26 -9.56 -23.06
N PHE A 418 1.58 -9.69 -23.26
CA PHE A 418 2.50 -10.19 -22.23
C PHE A 418 2.95 -9.12 -21.21
N ASP A 419 2.90 -7.84 -21.54
CA ASP A 419 3.75 -6.82 -20.89
C ASP A 419 3.09 -6.06 -19.72
N GLN A 420 2.04 -6.61 -19.11
CA GLN A 420 1.25 -5.91 -18.09
C GLN A 420 0.71 -6.88 -17.01
N PRO A 421 1.50 -7.19 -15.95
CA PRO A 421 1.05 -8.06 -14.86
C PRO A 421 -0.26 -7.59 -14.21
N HIS A 422 -0.38 -6.29 -13.97
CA HIS A 422 -1.59 -5.68 -13.40
C HIS A 422 -2.84 -5.81 -14.27
N ALA A 423 -2.70 -6.03 -15.59
CA ALA A 423 -3.85 -6.25 -16.47
C ALA A 423 -4.46 -7.66 -16.30
N ARG A 424 -3.74 -8.62 -15.69
CA ARG A 424 -4.24 -9.99 -15.48
C ARG A 424 -5.47 -10.05 -14.57
N ALA A 425 -5.51 -9.17 -13.56
CA ALA A 425 -6.66 -9.04 -12.68
C ALA A 425 -7.95 -8.69 -13.45
N SER A 426 -7.89 -7.83 -14.48
CA SER A 426 -9.06 -7.52 -15.31
C SER A 426 -9.53 -8.69 -16.21
N TYR A 427 -8.65 -9.65 -16.49
CA TYR A 427 -9.01 -10.92 -17.14
C TYR A 427 -9.47 -11.99 -16.13
N ARG A 428 -9.64 -11.65 -14.85
CA ARG A 428 -9.98 -12.57 -13.76
C ARG A 428 -8.98 -13.73 -13.63
N ILE A 429 -7.70 -13.45 -13.89
CA ILE A 429 -6.59 -14.38 -13.69
C ILE A 429 -5.94 -14.03 -12.35
N ALA A 430 -6.11 -14.90 -11.35
CA ALA A 430 -5.51 -14.75 -10.04
C ALA A 430 -4.30 -15.68 -9.87
N ARG A 431 -3.33 -15.25 -9.06
CA ARG A 431 -2.12 -16.04 -8.78
C ARG A 431 -1.71 -15.96 -7.31
N THR A 432 -1.30 -17.09 -6.76
CA THR A 432 -0.54 -17.17 -5.50
C THR A 432 0.95 -17.35 -5.76
N PHE A 433 1.78 -17.15 -4.74
CA PHE A 433 3.24 -17.18 -4.88
C PHE A 433 3.86 -18.22 -3.96
N GLN A 434 4.99 -18.79 -4.41
CA GLN A 434 5.74 -19.78 -3.65
C GLN A 434 6.07 -19.30 -2.23
N THR A 435 6.48 -18.04 -2.06
CA THR A 435 6.57 -17.38 -0.75
C THR A 435 5.39 -16.46 -0.55
N PRO A 436 4.59 -16.61 0.53
CA PRO A 436 3.44 -15.78 0.76
C PRO A 436 3.77 -14.30 0.74
N ARG A 437 3.10 -13.55 -0.13
CA ARG A 437 3.33 -12.11 -0.29
C ARG A 437 2.31 -11.33 0.53
N ILE A 438 2.54 -11.20 1.84
CA ILE A 438 1.60 -10.55 2.77
C ILE A 438 2.09 -9.18 3.25
N VAL A 439 1.14 -8.32 3.61
CA VAL A 439 1.40 -7.05 4.31
C VAL A 439 1.31 -7.34 5.81
N GLY A 440 2.46 -7.56 6.45
CA GLY A 440 2.53 -8.04 7.85
C GLY A 440 1.82 -7.14 8.86
N ALA A 441 2.00 -5.82 8.74
CA ALA A 441 1.41 -4.86 9.66
C ALA A 441 -0.10 -4.65 9.47
N ALA A 442 -0.66 -5.09 8.34
CA ALA A 442 -2.09 -5.00 8.06
C ALA A 442 -2.83 -6.22 8.63
N SER A 443 -4.12 -6.05 8.90
CA SER A 443 -4.96 -7.15 9.34
C SER A 443 -5.15 -8.22 8.24
N VAL A 444 -5.54 -9.42 8.63
CA VAL A 444 -5.89 -10.51 7.70
C VAL A 444 -6.98 -10.04 6.72
N LEU A 445 -7.99 -9.34 7.22
CA LEU A 445 -9.07 -8.80 6.41
C LEU A 445 -8.57 -7.77 5.38
N GLU A 446 -7.70 -6.85 5.79
CA GLU A 446 -7.14 -5.86 4.87
C GLU A 446 -6.28 -6.51 3.79
N ASN A 447 -5.51 -7.55 4.14
CA ASN A 447 -4.73 -8.33 3.18
C ASN A 447 -5.64 -8.98 2.11
N VAL A 448 -6.78 -9.54 2.52
CA VAL A 448 -7.75 -10.11 1.58
C VAL A 448 -8.41 -9.01 0.74
N MET A 449 -8.80 -7.88 1.34
CA MET A 449 -9.42 -6.75 0.63
C MET A 449 -8.55 -6.19 -0.50
N ILE A 450 -7.22 -6.31 -0.44
CA ILE A 450 -6.32 -5.90 -1.53
C ILE A 450 -6.69 -6.60 -2.85
N GLY A 451 -7.04 -7.89 -2.78
CA GLY A 451 -7.39 -8.69 -3.97
C GLY A 451 -8.64 -8.21 -4.71
N GLY A 452 -9.53 -7.48 -4.03
CA GLY A 452 -10.76 -6.95 -4.63
C GLY A 452 -10.67 -5.51 -5.11
N THR A 453 -9.47 -4.91 -5.14
CA THR A 453 -9.29 -3.48 -5.43
C THR A 453 -9.82 -3.10 -6.83
N VAL A 454 -9.70 -3.99 -7.82
CA VAL A 454 -10.17 -3.77 -9.21
C VAL A 454 -11.68 -3.63 -9.34
N HIS A 455 -12.46 -4.13 -8.39
CA HIS A 455 -13.92 -4.01 -8.40
C HIS A 455 -14.41 -2.68 -7.84
N GLY A 456 -13.53 -1.90 -7.23
CA GLY A 456 -13.86 -0.58 -6.71
C GLY A 456 -14.10 0.43 -7.83
N GLN A 457 -15.14 1.24 -7.69
CA GLN A 457 -15.55 2.25 -8.68
C GLN A 457 -15.26 3.70 -8.27
N ALA A 458 -15.18 3.98 -6.97
CA ALA A 458 -14.89 5.30 -6.45
C ALA A 458 -13.52 5.81 -6.90
N THR A 459 -13.46 7.03 -7.42
CA THR A 459 -12.23 7.70 -7.83
C THR A 459 -11.35 8.08 -6.62
N PHE A 460 -10.09 8.44 -6.89
CA PHE A 460 -9.17 8.91 -5.85
C PHE A 460 -9.70 10.14 -5.12
N THR A 461 -10.35 11.06 -5.83
CA THR A 461 -10.96 12.27 -5.24
C THR A 461 -12.21 11.93 -4.42
N GLU A 462 -13.05 10.99 -4.88
CA GLU A 462 -14.18 10.49 -4.10
C GLU A 462 -13.73 9.79 -2.80
N ALA A 463 -12.61 9.07 -2.85
CA ALA A 463 -11.99 8.49 -1.65
C ALA A 463 -11.47 9.58 -0.73
N MET A 464 -10.70 10.54 -1.24
CA MET A 464 -10.16 11.69 -0.50
C MET A 464 -11.23 12.50 0.23
N LEU A 465 -12.39 12.71 -0.41
CA LEU A 465 -13.50 13.47 0.16
C LEU A 465 -14.53 12.60 0.90
N SER A 466 -14.27 11.29 1.05
CA SER A 466 -15.18 10.33 1.72
C SER A 466 -16.61 10.33 1.15
N LEU A 467 -16.73 10.48 -0.17
CA LEU A 467 -18.03 10.57 -0.85
C LEU A 467 -18.82 9.24 -0.75
N PRO A 468 -20.16 9.27 -0.89
CA PRO A 468 -21.01 8.10 -0.66
C PRO A 468 -20.62 6.87 -1.48
N ARG A 469 -20.10 7.05 -2.70
CA ARG A 469 -19.62 5.96 -3.55
C ARG A 469 -18.45 5.20 -2.92
N ASN A 470 -17.45 5.91 -2.38
CA ASN A 470 -16.34 5.30 -1.66
C ASN A 470 -16.81 4.48 -0.46
N ARG A 471 -17.76 5.01 0.33
CA ARG A 471 -18.31 4.28 1.49
C ARG A 471 -19.05 3.00 1.10
N ARG A 472 -19.77 3.03 -0.03
CA ARG A 472 -20.44 1.85 -0.58
C ARG A 472 -19.41 0.81 -1.03
N ASP A 473 -18.40 1.23 -1.77
CA ASP A 473 -17.30 0.36 -2.23
C ASP A 473 -16.60 -0.31 -1.05
N GLU A 474 -16.21 0.46 -0.02
CA GLU A 474 -15.55 -0.08 1.18
C GLU A 474 -16.43 -1.11 1.91
N LYS A 475 -17.73 -0.85 2.01
CA LYS A 475 -18.68 -1.79 2.64
C LYS A 475 -18.78 -3.09 1.85
N LEU A 476 -18.93 -3.00 0.52
CA LEU A 476 -19.03 -4.17 -0.35
C LEU A 476 -17.73 -4.98 -0.35
N LEU A 477 -16.59 -4.30 -0.44
CA LEU A 477 -15.27 -4.92 -0.41
C LEU A 477 -15.01 -5.66 0.91
N ARG A 478 -15.37 -5.04 2.05
CA ARG A 478 -15.27 -5.67 3.37
C ARG A 478 -16.18 -6.90 3.49
N GLN A 479 -17.41 -6.82 2.97
CA GLN A 479 -18.35 -7.94 2.98
C GLN A 479 -17.85 -9.12 2.15
N ALA A 480 -17.37 -8.86 0.93
CA ALA A 480 -16.78 -9.89 0.08
C ALA A 480 -15.52 -10.51 0.70
N ALA A 481 -14.65 -9.70 1.29
CA ALA A 481 -13.45 -10.19 1.96
C ALA A 481 -13.77 -11.09 3.17
N MET A 482 -14.80 -10.73 3.94
CA MET A 482 -15.27 -11.58 5.04
C MET A 482 -15.83 -12.92 4.52
N GLN A 483 -16.52 -12.92 3.37
CA GLN A 483 -17.02 -14.15 2.74
C GLN A 483 -15.86 -15.03 2.22
N ALA A 484 -14.84 -14.43 1.60
CA ALA A 484 -13.65 -15.15 1.16
C ALA A 484 -12.90 -15.76 2.35
N LEU A 485 -12.73 -15.01 3.45
CA LEU A 485 -12.15 -15.52 4.69
C LEU A 485 -12.98 -16.67 5.28
N ALA A 486 -14.31 -16.51 5.31
CA ALA A 486 -15.21 -17.54 5.78
C ALA A 486 -15.13 -18.84 4.96
N THR A 487 -14.90 -18.71 3.65
CA THR A 487 -14.76 -19.83 2.70
C THR A 487 -13.48 -20.63 2.97
N VAL A 488 -12.38 -19.96 3.31
CA VAL A 488 -11.11 -20.62 3.63
C VAL A 488 -10.97 -21.00 5.11
N GLY A 489 -11.90 -20.60 5.98
CA GLY A 489 -11.91 -20.91 7.40
C GLY A 489 -11.08 -19.97 8.28
N LEU A 490 -10.90 -18.70 7.89
CA LEU A 490 -10.08 -17.69 8.59
C LEU A 490 -10.87 -16.48 9.11
N GLU A 491 -12.20 -16.53 9.14
CA GLU A 491 -13.03 -15.37 9.53
C GLU A 491 -12.79 -14.89 10.98
N SER A 492 -12.43 -15.80 11.88
CA SER A 492 -12.14 -15.49 13.29
C SER A 492 -10.86 -14.66 13.45
N LEU A 493 -9.99 -14.69 12.44
CA LEU A 493 -8.71 -13.98 12.41
C LEU A 493 -8.77 -12.68 11.63
N ALA A 494 -9.95 -12.27 11.13
CA ALA A 494 -10.11 -11.12 10.25
C ALA A 494 -9.42 -9.82 10.77
N ASP A 495 -9.52 -9.55 12.07
CA ASP A 495 -8.96 -8.34 12.69
C ASP A 495 -7.51 -8.52 13.21
N VAL A 496 -6.91 -9.71 13.07
CA VAL A 496 -5.56 -10.02 13.54
C VAL A 496 -4.52 -9.52 12.53
N ARG A 497 -3.37 -9.02 12.97
CA ARG A 497 -2.26 -8.68 12.07
C ARG A 497 -1.68 -9.92 11.37
N ALA A 498 -1.39 -9.79 10.08
CA ALA A 498 -0.91 -10.90 9.27
C ALA A 498 0.48 -11.42 9.71
N ASP A 499 1.32 -10.57 10.32
CA ASP A 499 2.62 -10.96 10.89
C ASP A 499 2.52 -11.91 12.11
N ARG A 500 1.32 -12.13 12.66
CA ARG A 500 1.07 -13.07 13.78
C ARG A 500 0.50 -14.41 13.33
N LEU A 501 0.30 -14.61 12.02
CA LEU A 501 -0.26 -15.83 11.47
C LEU A 501 0.76 -16.97 11.43
N GLN A 502 0.26 -18.20 11.54
CA GLN A 502 1.02 -19.42 11.28
C GLN A 502 1.22 -19.60 9.78
N HIS A 503 2.23 -20.39 9.40
CA HIS A 503 2.56 -20.62 7.99
C HIS A 503 1.39 -21.20 7.19
N SER A 504 0.61 -22.12 7.74
CA SER A 504 -0.58 -22.64 7.06
C SER A 504 -1.66 -21.58 6.86
N GLU A 505 -1.93 -20.75 7.87
CA GLU A 505 -2.86 -19.62 7.78
C GLU A 505 -2.44 -18.63 6.67
N LEU A 506 -1.12 -18.42 6.48
CA LEU A 506 -0.56 -17.61 5.39
C LEU A 506 -0.82 -18.19 3.99
N ARG A 507 -0.97 -19.51 3.84
CA ARG A 507 -1.35 -20.13 2.56
C ARG A 507 -2.83 -19.91 2.24
N PHE A 508 -3.70 -20.09 3.24
CA PHE A 508 -5.14 -19.93 3.06
C PHE A 508 -5.56 -18.46 2.87
N ILE A 509 -4.88 -17.50 3.50
CA ILE A 509 -5.14 -16.06 3.25
C ILE A 509 -4.80 -15.67 1.80
N GLU A 510 -3.78 -16.25 1.17
CA GLU A 510 -3.46 -15.97 -0.24
C GLU A 510 -4.57 -16.47 -1.16
N ILE A 511 -5.15 -17.64 -0.87
CA ILE A 511 -6.30 -18.16 -1.59
C ILE A 511 -7.51 -17.25 -1.38
N ALA A 512 -7.80 -16.83 -0.14
CA ALA A 512 -8.89 -15.88 0.13
C ALA A 512 -8.72 -14.57 -0.64
N ARG A 513 -7.51 -14.02 -0.66
CA ARG A 513 -7.18 -12.83 -1.47
C ARG A 513 -7.37 -13.08 -2.96
N ALA A 514 -6.98 -14.24 -3.48
CA ALA A 514 -7.18 -14.59 -4.88
C ALA A 514 -8.66 -14.71 -5.24
N LEU A 515 -9.49 -15.27 -4.35
CA LEU A 515 -10.95 -15.37 -4.51
C LEU A 515 -11.63 -14.00 -4.64
N MET A 516 -11.03 -12.94 -4.11
CA MET A 516 -11.58 -11.58 -4.22
C MET A 516 -11.62 -11.05 -5.65
N LEU A 517 -10.79 -11.59 -6.56
CA LEU A 517 -10.86 -11.29 -8.00
C LEU A 517 -12.00 -12.02 -8.71
N ARG A 518 -12.70 -12.92 -7.99
CA ARG A 518 -13.67 -13.87 -8.56
C ARG A 518 -13.04 -14.60 -9.75
N PRO A 519 -11.95 -15.36 -9.57
CA PRO A 519 -11.11 -15.80 -10.69
C PRO A 519 -11.86 -16.70 -11.67
N ALA A 520 -11.73 -16.40 -12.97
CA ALA A 520 -12.02 -17.36 -14.04
C ALA A 520 -10.88 -18.38 -14.15
N PHE A 521 -9.65 -17.94 -13.84
CA PHE A 521 -8.48 -18.80 -13.74
C PHE A 521 -7.69 -18.53 -12.46
N LEU A 522 -7.27 -19.58 -11.76
CA LEU A 522 -6.50 -19.52 -10.52
C LEU A 522 -5.19 -20.29 -10.69
N MET A 523 -4.08 -19.59 -10.52
CA MET A 523 -2.73 -20.15 -10.62
C MET A 523 -2.16 -20.34 -9.21
N LEU A 524 -1.80 -21.57 -8.86
CA LEU A 524 -1.29 -21.94 -7.54
C LEU A 524 0.16 -22.43 -7.67
N ASP A 525 1.07 -21.77 -6.95
CA ASP A 525 2.51 -22.03 -6.98
C ASP A 525 2.95 -22.63 -5.63
N GLU A 526 3.06 -23.96 -5.57
CA GLU A 526 3.42 -24.75 -4.38
C GLU A 526 2.59 -24.43 -3.12
N PRO A 527 1.25 -24.44 -3.19
CA PRO A 527 0.40 -24.07 -2.06
C PRO A 527 0.48 -25.05 -0.88
N ALA A 528 0.92 -26.30 -1.06
CA ALA A 528 1.01 -27.31 -0.01
C ALA A 528 2.34 -27.25 0.77
N ALA A 529 3.31 -26.44 0.33
CA ALA A 529 4.62 -26.36 0.94
C ALA A 529 4.54 -25.91 2.42
N GLY A 530 4.99 -26.78 3.32
CA GLY A 530 5.01 -26.55 4.77
C GLY A 530 3.68 -26.86 5.48
N LEU A 531 2.73 -27.51 4.80
CA LEU A 531 1.48 -27.98 5.40
C LEU A 531 1.60 -29.41 5.93
N SER A 532 0.86 -29.72 6.98
CA SER A 532 0.66 -31.09 7.45
C SER A 532 -0.22 -31.90 6.48
N THR A 533 -0.15 -33.23 6.52
CA THR A 533 -0.93 -34.12 5.63
C THR A 533 -2.43 -33.83 5.67
N GLU A 534 -2.98 -33.49 6.83
CA GLU A 534 -4.40 -33.16 7.00
C GLU A 534 -4.74 -31.80 6.37
N GLU A 535 -3.87 -30.80 6.52
CA GLU A 535 -4.03 -29.50 5.86
C GLU A 535 -3.92 -29.61 4.34
N ILE A 536 -3.04 -30.48 3.82
CA ILE A 536 -2.93 -30.78 2.38
C ILE A 536 -4.25 -31.34 1.84
N LYS A 537 -4.88 -32.27 2.56
CA LYS A 537 -6.20 -32.82 2.16
C LYS A 537 -7.26 -31.74 2.09
N ARG A 538 -7.30 -30.84 3.08
CA ARG A 538 -8.27 -29.72 3.12
C ARG A 538 -8.03 -28.71 2.02
N LEU A 539 -6.76 -28.39 1.75
CA LEU A 539 -6.36 -27.57 0.62
C LEU A 539 -6.82 -28.21 -0.70
N GLY A 540 -6.56 -29.51 -0.89
CA GLY A 540 -6.98 -30.23 -2.09
C GLY A 540 -8.51 -30.25 -2.28
N ALA A 541 -9.27 -30.44 -1.20
CA ALA A 541 -10.73 -30.36 -1.23
C ALA A 541 -11.23 -28.96 -1.60
N LEU A 542 -10.60 -27.91 -1.07
CA LEU A 542 -10.92 -26.52 -1.41
C LEU A 542 -10.62 -26.22 -2.88
N ILE A 543 -9.46 -26.66 -3.41
CA ILE A 543 -9.09 -26.47 -4.82
C ILE A 543 -10.09 -27.17 -5.75
N LYS A 544 -10.45 -28.42 -5.46
CA LYS A 544 -11.48 -29.15 -6.22
C LYS A 544 -12.82 -28.42 -6.20
N ALA A 545 -13.21 -27.87 -5.05
CA ALA A 545 -14.45 -27.12 -4.93
C ALA A 545 -14.43 -25.80 -5.73
N ILE A 546 -13.31 -25.07 -5.71
CA ILE A 546 -13.11 -23.87 -6.54
C ILE A 546 -13.23 -24.21 -8.03
N SER A 547 -12.56 -25.29 -8.46
CA SER A 547 -12.61 -25.74 -9.86
C SER A 547 -14.05 -26.08 -10.29
N ARG A 548 -14.79 -26.84 -9.47
CA ARG A 548 -16.17 -27.25 -9.76
C ARG A 548 -17.18 -26.11 -9.88
N GLU A 549 -16.88 -24.91 -9.36
CA GLU A 549 -17.70 -23.71 -9.56
C GLU A 549 -17.37 -22.99 -10.89
N GLY A 550 -16.51 -23.57 -11.73
CA GLY A 550 -16.20 -23.08 -13.08
C GLY A 550 -14.88 -22.31 -13.19
N THR A 551 -14.03 -22.31 -12.16
CA THR A 551 -12.68 -21.71 -12.24
C THR A 551 -11.71 -22.72 -12.86
N GLY A 552 -10.90 -22.32 -13.85
CA GLY A 552 -9.79 -23.15 -14.32
C GLY A 552 -8.59 -23.02 -13.38
N VAL A 553 -8.08 -24.13 -12.86
CA VAL A 553 -6.96 -24.10 -11.91
C VAL A 553 -5.70 -24.63 -12.56
N LEU A 554 -4.60 -23.88 -12.49
CA LEU A 554 -3.25 -24.40 -12.78
C LEU A 554 -2.52 -24.59 -11.45
N LEU A 555 -2.15 -25.84 -11.15
CA LEU A 555 -1.47 -26.20 -9.91
C LEU A 555 -0.04 -26.63 -10.22
N VAL A 556 0.93 -25.82 -9.79
CA VAL A 556 2.34 -26.20 -9.72
C VAL A 556 2.61 -26.77 -8.34
N GLU A 557 2.99 -28.05 -8.29
CA GLU A 557 3.26 -28.75 -7.04
C GLU A 557 4.34 -29.81 -7.16
N HIS A 558 4.96 -30.10 -6.02
CA HIS A 558 5.92 -31.18 -5.85
C HIS A 558 5.33 -32.39 -5.13
N HIS A 559 4.23 -32.20 -4.38
CA HIS A 559 3.53 -33.29 -3.72
C HIS A 559 2.74 -34.15 -4.73
N ALA A 560 3.34 -35.25 -5.17
CA ALA A 560 2.77 -36.17 -6.16
C ALA A 560 1.37 -36.68 -5.76
N ASP A 561 1.18 -37.02 -4.48
CA ASP A 561 -0.11 -37.52 -3.96
C ASP A 561 -1.23 -36.48 -4.13
N LEU A 562 -0.94 -35.20 -3.87
CA LEU A 562 -1.91 -34.12 -4.09
C LEU A 562 -2.22 -34.00 -5.58
N ILE A 563 -1.20 -33.92 -6.43
CA ILE A 563 -1.38 -33.80 -7.89
C ILE A 563 -2.29 -34.92 -8.41
N PHE A 564 -2.01 -36.16 -8.06
CA PHE A 564 -2.76 -37.31 -8.57
C PHE A 564 -4.15 -37.48 -7.93
N ASP A 565 -4.42 -36.89 -6.75
CA ASP A 565 -5.75 -36.90 -6.11
C ASP A 565 -6.70 -35.82 -6.64
N ILE A 566 -6.17 -34.68 -7.10
CA ILE A 566 -7.01 -33.51 -7.42
C ILE A 566 -6.95 -33.01 -8.86
N CYS A 567 -5.93 -33.39 -9.64
CA CYS A 567 -5.80 -32.91 -11.02
C CYS A 567 -6.67 -33.74 -11.97
N ASP A 568 -7.28 -33.07 -12.95
CA ASP A 568 -7.98 -33.70 -14.07
C ASP A 568 -7.00 -34.00 -15.23
N ARG A 569 -6.01 -33.11 -15.42
CA ARG A 569 -4.94 -33.23 -16.41
C ARG A 569 -3.60 -32.87 -15.78
N VAL A 570 -2.52 -33.45 -16.29
CA VAL A 570 -1.16 -33.20 -15.81
C VAL A 570 -0.22 -33.03 -17.01
N THR A 571 0.58 -31.97 -17.00
CA THR A 571 1.72 -31.75 -17.90
C THR A 571 3.01 -31.86 -17.10
N VAL A 572 3.95 -32.67 -17.59
CA VAL A 572 5.27 -32.84 -16.99
C VAL A 572 6.29 -32.08 -17.83
N LEU A 573 7.01 -31.15 -17.22
CA LEU A 573 8.11 -30.43 -17.86
C LEU A 573 9.46 -31.04 -17.50
N ASN A 574 10.35 -31.12 -18.48
CA ASN A 574 11.76 -31.45 -18.26
C ASN A 574 12.65 -30.53 -19.12
N LEU A 575 13.63 -29.86 -18.49
CA LEU A 575 14.57 -28.96 -19.16
C LEU A 575 13.92 -27.96 -20.13
N GLY A 576 12.79 -27.36 -19.73
CA GLY A 576 12.07 -26.35 -20.51
C GLY A 576 11.15 -26.91 -21.59
N LYS A 577 11.04 -28.24 -21.75
CA LYS A 577 10.18 -28.90 -22.74
C LYS A 577 9.07 -29.71 -22.06
N GLU A 578 7.97 -29.91 -22.76
CA GLU A 578 6.99 -30.91 -22.39
C GLU A 578 7.61 -32.31 -22.55
N LEU A 579 7.59 -33.08 -21.46
CA LEU A 579 7.98 -34.49 -21.44
C LEU A 579 6.78 -35.39 -21.71
N ALA A 580 5.64 -35.10 -21.08
CA ALA A 580 4.39 -35.82 -21.26
C ALA A 580 3.20 -34.96 -20.81
N ALA A 581 2.04 -35.13 -21.43
CA ALA A 581 0.78 -34.55 -20.99
C ALA A 581 -0.34 -35.57 -21.10
N GLY A 582 -1.21 -35.63 -20.09
CA GLY A 582 -2.30 -36.61 -20.05
C GLY A 582 -3.09 -36.57 -18.75
N THR A 583 -3.88 -37.60 -18.49
CA THR A 583 -4.55 -37.82 -17.21
C THR A 583 -3.54 -38.23 -16.12
N PRO A 584 -3.86 -38.03 -14.82
CA PRO A 584 -3.06 -38.53 -13.71
C PRO A 584 -2.64 -40.00 -13.85
N ALA A 585 -3.54 -40.86 -14.32
CA ALA A 585 -3.30 -42.29 -14.48
C ALA A 585 -2.27 -42.58 -15.60
N GLU A 586 -2.38 -41.89 -16.73
CA GLU A 586 -1.44 -42.01 -17.86
C GLU A 586 -0.04 -41.53 -17.46
N ILE A 587 0.05 -40.38 -16.78
CA ILE A 587 1.32 -39.80 -16.33
C ILE A 587 2.02 -40.69 -15.30
N ARG A 588 1.26 -41.29 -14.37
CA ARG A 588 1.82 -42.20 -13.36
C ARG A 588 2.40 -43.48 -13.96
N ALA A 589 1.85 -43.94 -15.08
CA ALA A 589 2.35 -45.11 -15.82
C ALA A 589 3.45 -44.77 -16.84
N HIS A 590 3.71 -43.48 -17.11
CA HIS A 590 4.65 -43.05 -18.12
C HIS A 590 6.11 -43.29 -17.70
N ARG A 591 6.79 -44.21 -18.38
CA ARG A 591 8.16 -44.67 -18.00
C ARG A 591 9.15 -43.53 -17.82
N GLU A 592 9.19 -42.58 -18.76
CA GLU A 592 10.15 -41.47 -18.70
C GLU A 592 9.85 -40.50 -17.55
N VAL A 593 8.57 -40.34 -17.17
CA VAL A 593 8.17 -39.50 -16.03
C VAL A 593 8.60 -40.16 -14.73
N VAL A 594 8.41 -41.48 -14.63
CA VAL A 594 8.88 -42.25 -13.46
C VAL A 594 10.38 -42.12 -13.29
N SER A 595 11.16 -42.32 -14.36
CA SER A 595 12.62 -42.22 -14.30
C SER A 595 13.13 -40.80 -14.02
N ALA A 596 12.47 -39.78 -14.57
CA ALA A 596 12.95 -38.40 -14.49
C ALA A 596 12.45 -37.64 -13.24
N TYR A 597 11.35 -38.08 -12.62
CA TYR A 597 10.66 -37.28 -11.61
C TYR A 597 10.15 -38.06 -10.40
N LEU A 598 9.49 -39.21 -10.58
CA LEU A 598 8.86 -39.92 -9.45
C LEU A 598 9.84 -40.79 -8.65
N GLY A 599 11.00 -41.11 -9.23
CA GLY A 599 12.00 -41.99 -8.61
C GLY A 599 11.54 -43.45 -8.60
N ALA A 600 12.48 -44.36 -8.81
CA ALA A 600 12.28 -45.81 -8.62
C ALA A 600 13.04 -46.25 -7.37
#